data_AF-A0A7Y8J5U2-F1
#
_entry.id   AF-A0A7Y8J5U2-F1
#
_cell.length_a   1.000
_cell.length_b   1.000
_cell.length_c   1.000
_cell.angle_alpha   90.00
_cell.angle_beta   90.00
_cell.angle_gamma   90.00
#
_symmetry.space_group_name_H-M   'P 1'
#
loop_
_entity.id
_entity.type
_entity.pdbx_description
1 polymer ?
#
loop_
_entity_poly.entity_id
_entity_poly.type
_entity_poly.pdbx_seq_one_letter_code
_entity_poly.pdbx_strand_id
1 'polypeptide(L)'
;MLSAEFDKYLAELKGEGKVVTINASEIYQVKCASCHKWDQKLVGPAHLDVLPKYDGKEAQLIAFIRNPVKVDPAYPPMPNPGLKPNEAEAVAKYLLETYNEKKK
;
A
#
# COMPACT_ATOMS: atom_id res chain seq x y z
N MET A 1 21.51 -14.18 31.69
CA MET A 1 22.12 -14.14 30.33
C MET A 1 21.27 -13.21 29.50
N LEU A 2 21.89 -12.19 28.90
CA LEU A 2 21.23 -11.14 28.13
C LEU A 2 20.36 -11.67 26.96
N SER A 3 20.65 -12.88 26.48
CA SER A 3 19.87 -13.56 25.42
C SER A 3 18.46 -13.94 25.85
N ALA A 4 18.27 -14.44 27.08
CA ALA A 4 16.95 -14.86 27.56
C ALA A 4 16.01 -13.67 27.80
N GLU A 5 16.55 -12.50 28.18
CA GLU A 5 15.78 -11.27 28.31
C GLU A 5 15.45 -10.66 26.94
N PHE A 6 16.35 -10.77 25.96
CA PHE A 6 16.09 -10.37 24.59
C PHE A 6 14.99 -11.22 23.94
N ASP A 7 15.02 -12.54 24.13
CA ASP A 7 14.00 -13.45 23.60
C ASP A 7 12.62 -13.19 24.22
N LYS A 8 12.58 -12.90 25.53
CA LYS A 8 11.35 -12.52 26.24
C LYS A 8 10.80 -11.19 25.75
N TYR A 9 11.65 -10.17 25.61
CA TYR A 9 11.24 -8.85 25.11
C TYR A 9 10.81 -8.92 23.64
N LEU A 10 11.46 -9.75 22.84
CA LEU A 10 11.09 -9.99 21.45
C LEU A 10 9.74 -10.72 21.35
N ALA A 11 9.45 -11.67 22.24
CA ALA A 11 8.14 -12.33 22.30
C ALA A 11 7.03 -11.36 22.74
N GLU A 12 7.29 -10.50 23.73
CA GLU A 12 6.37 -9.46 24.18
C GLU A 12 6.12 -8.40 23.10
N LEU A 13 7.15 -8.00 22.34
CA LEU A 13 7.06 -7.06 21.21
C LEU A 13 6.41 -7.66 19.97
N LYS A 14 6.64 -8.95 19.69
CA LYS A 14 6.06 -9.66 18.54
C LYS A 14 4.55 -9.76 18.65
N GLY A 15 3.96 -9.52 19.83
CA GLY A 15 2.52 -9.42 19.99
C GLY A 15 1.81 -10.60 19.35
N GLU A 16 2.33 -11.80 19.56
CA GLU A 16 1.73 -13.05 19.07
C GLU A 16 0.35 -13.18 19.73
N GLY A 17 -0.69 -12.68 19.05
CA GLY A 17 -2.06 -12.82 19.54
C GLY A 17 -3.07 -11.77 19.10
N LYS A 18 -2.68 -10.62 18.52
CA LYS A 18 -3.67 -9.66 17.98
C LYS A 18 -3.71 -9.72 16.47
N VAL A 19 -4.72 -10.42 15.93
CA VAL A 19 -5.16 -10.23 14.54
C VAL A 19 -5.62 -8.79 14.41
N VAL A 20 -4.72 -7.89 13.99
CA VAL A 20 -5.08 -6.52 13.68
C VAL A 20 -5.95 -6.57 12.43
N THR A 21 -7.23 -6.22 12.57
CA THR A 21 -8.12 -6.05 11.42
C THR A 21 -7.62 -4.84 10.64
N ILE A 22 -7.16 -5.05 9.40
CA ILE A 22 -6.64 -3.99 8.55
C ILE A 22 -7.79 -3.43 7.70
N ASN A 23 -8.09 -2.13 7.89
CA ASN A 23 -9.07 -1.43 7.06
C ASN A 23 -8.36 -0.77 5.87
N ALA A 24 -8.27 -1.49 4.75
CA ALA A 24 -7.56 -1.02 3.55
C ALA A 24 -8.18 0.26 2.96
N SER A 25 -9.52 0.38 3.00
CA SER A 25 -10.23 1.56 2.52
C SER A 25 -9.87 2.81 3.33
N GLU A 26 -9.82 2.70 4.65
CA GLU A 26 -9.39 3.80 5.53
C GLU A 26 -7.93 4.20 5.28
N ILE A 27 -7.03 3.22 5.15
CA ILE A 27 -5.62 3.49 4.81
C ILE A 27 -5.54 4.22 3.47
N TYR A 28 -6.29 3.78 2.47
CA TYR A 28 -6.35 4.46 1.18
C TYR A 28 -6.81 5.92 1.31
N GLN A 29 -7.89 6.18 2.07
CA GLN A 29 -8.38 7.55 2.26
C GLN A 29 -7.33 8.45 2.93
N VAL A 30 -6.61 7.94 3.92
CA VAL A 30 -5.62 8.72 4.67
C VAL A 30 -4.31 8.90 3.90
N LYS A 31 -3.86 7.87 3.18
CA LYS A 31 -2.50 7.81 2.61
C LYS A 31 -2.44 8.07 1.11
N CYS A 32 -3.54 7.88 0.38
CA CYS A 32 -3.53 7.88 -1.08
C CYS A 32 -4.47 8.93 -1.69
N ALA A 33 -5.66 9.10 -1.13
CA ALA A 33 -6.75 9.89 -1.74
C ALA A 33 -6.47 11.41 -1.81
N SER A 34 -5.49 11.91 -1.06
CA SER A 34 -5.03 13.30 -1.12
C SER A 34 -4.23 13.59 -2.40
N CYS A 35 -3.57 12.58 -2.97
CA CYS A 35 -2.72 12.72 -4.15
C CYS A 35 -3.31 12.08 -5.40
N HIS A 36 -4.14 11.04 -5.24
CA HIS A 36 -4.71 10.28 -6.33
C HIS A 36 -6.24 10.32 -6.35
N LYS A 37 -6.78 10.30 -7.57
CA LYS A 37 -8.20 10.07 -7.85
C LYS A 37 -8.34 8.86 -8.77
N TRP A 38 -9.56 8.35 -8.91
CA TRP A 38 -9.81 7.17 -9.72
C TRP A 38 -9.73 7.49 -11.21
N ASP A 39 -10.41 8.55 -11.64
CA ASP A 39 -10.76 8.85 -13.04
C ASP A 39 -10.05 10.09 -13.61
N GLN A 40 -9.26 10.78 -12.80
CA GLN A 40 -8.60 12.02 -13.21
C GLN A 40 -7.25 12.18 -12.53
N LYS A 41 -6.37 12.94 -13.19
CA LYS A 41 -5.11 13.41 -12.60
C LYS A 41 -5.40 14.39 -11.46
N LEU A 42 -4.65 14.25 -10.36
CA LEU A 42 -4.63 15.23 -9.28
C LEU A 42 -3.19 15.71 -9.02
N VAL A 43 -2.50 15.11 -8.04
CA VAL A 43 -1.05 15.28 -7.85
C VAL A 43 -0.33 14.13 -8.53
N GLY A 44 -0.79 12.91 -8.27
CA GLY A 44 -0.43 11.70 -8.98
C GLY A 44 -1.38 11.40 -10.14
N PRO A 45 -1.06 10.35 -10.92
CA PRO A 45 -1.91 9.88 -12.01
C PRO A 45 -3.24 9.32 -11.49
N ALA A 46 -4.25 9.29 -12.38
CA ALA A 46 -5.49 8.60 -12.12
C ALA A 46 -5.23 7.10 -11.93
N HIS A 47 -5.92 6.46 -10.98
CA HIS A 47 -5.75 5.02 -10.75
C HIS A 47 -6.15 4.20 -11.98
N LEU A 48 -7.21 4.58 -12.69
CA LEU A 48 -7.67 3.88 -13.89
C LEU A 48 -6.62 3.88 -15.02
N ASP A 49 -5.73 4.87 -15.08
CA ASP A 49 -4.68 4.94 -16.10
C ASP A 49 -3.49 4.03 -15.79
N VAL A 50 -3.20 3.80 -14.50
CA VAL A 50 -1.94 3.18 -14.07
C VAL A 50 -2.10 1.81 -13.45
N LEU A 51 -3.28 1.45 -12.95
CA LEU A 51 -3.54 0.12 -12.41
C LEU A 51 -3.62 -1.01 -13.46
N PRO A 52 -4.05 -0.80 -14.74
CA PRO A 52 -4.07 -1.86 -15.74
C PRO A 52 -2.73 -2.59 -15.94
N LYS A 53 -1.60 -1.90 -15.79
CA LYS A 53 -0.27 -2.52 -15.94
C LYS A 53 0.05 -3.55 -14.85
N TYR A 54 -0.70 -3.54 -13.75
CA TYR A 54 -0.58 -4.43 -12.60
C TYR A 54 -1.61 -5.58 -12.60
N ASP A 55 -2.39 -5.75 -13.66
CA ASP A 55 -3.30 -6.90 -13.81
C ASP A 55 -2.50 -8.22 -13.68
N GLY A 56 -2.87 -9.04 -12.69
CA GLY A 56 -2.16 -10.29 -12.35
C GLY A 56 -0.77 -10.10 -11.73
N LYS A 57 -0.39 -8.87 -11.35
CA LYS A 57 0.95 -8.51 -10.82
C LYS A 57 0.87 -7.78 -9.49
N GLU A 58 0.01 -8.24 -8.58
CA GLU A 58 -0.20 -7.65 -7.26
C GLU A 58 1.12 -7.45 -6.49
N ALA A 59 2.02 -8.43 -6.50
CA ALA A 59 3.33 -8.33 -5.84
C ALA A 59 4.18 -7.14 -6.35
N GLN A 60 4.09 -6.81 -7.65
CA GLN A 60 4.80 -5.65 -8.21
C GLN A 60 4.15 -4.34 -7.76
N LEU A 61 2.82 -4.30 -7.62
CA LEU A 61 2.12 -3.16 -7.07
C LEU A 61 2.49 -2.92 -5.60
N ILE A 62 2.53 -3.99 -4.80
CA ILE A 62 2.96 -3.93 -3.39
C ILE A 62 4.38 -3.37 -3.29
N ALA A 63 5.31 -3.89 -4.10
CA ALA A 63 6.69 -3.41 -4.13
C ALA A 63 6.77 -1.91 -4.47
N PHE A 64 6.01 -1.47 -5.49
CA PHE A 64 5.96 -0.07 -5.88
C PHE A 64 5.37 0.84 -4.79
N ILE A 65 4.27 0.44 -4.15
CA ILE A 65 3.65 1.22 -3.07
C ILE A 65 4.62 1.39 -1.89
N ARG A 66 5.38 0.36 -1.55
CA ARG A 66 6.33 0.40 -0.43
C ARG A 66 7.62 1.14 -0.74
N ASN A 67 8.03 1.18 -2.00
CA ASN A 67 9.24 1.87 -2.43
C ASN A 67 9.04 2.51 -3.81
N PRO A 68 8.28 3.61 -3.87
CA PRO A 68 7.94 4.23 -5.14
C PRO A 68 9.18 4.79 -5.84
N VAL A 69 9.29 4.51 -7.12
CA VAL A 69 10.29 5.10 -8.02
C VAL A 69 9.60 6.04 -9.00
N LYS A 70 10.30 7.09 -9.43
CA LYS A 70 9.78 7.96 -10.47
C LYS A 70 9.73 7.19 -11.79
N VAL A 71 8.53 7.05 -12.36
CA VAL A 71 8.29 6.35 -13.64
C VAL A 71 8.02 7.35 -14.75
N ASP A 72 7.08 8.27 -14.52
CA ASP A 72 6.66 9.25 -15.51
C ASP A 72 7.25 10.63 -15.18
N PRO A 73 8.02 11.25 -16.09
CA PRO A 73 8.58 12.59 -15.92
C PRO A 73 7.56 13.68 -15.63
N ALA A 74 6.31 13.53 -16.11
CA ALA A 74 5.23 14.51 -15.98
C ALA A 74 4.61 14.60 -14.59
N TYR A 75 5.00 13.71 -13.67
CA TYR A 75 4.54 13.69 -12.28
C TYR A 75 5.71 13.94 -11.30
N PRO A 76 5.42 14.55 -10.13
CA PRO A 76 6.40 14.59 -9.04
C PRO A 76 6.72 13.16 -8.56
N PRO A 77 7.87 12.95 -7.91
CA PRO A 77 8.16 11.67 -7.26
C PRO A 77 7.09 11.38 -6.20
N MET A 78 6.53 10.17 -6.23
CA MET A 78 5.58 9.73 -5.21
C MET A 78 6.35 9.50 -3.89
N PRO A 79 5.96 10.14 -2.78
CA PRO A 79 6.61 9.91 -1.49
C PRO A 79 6.30 8.50 -0.97
N ASN A 80 7.20 7.98 -0.14
CA ASN A 80 6.95 6.70 0.54
C ASN A 80 5.81 6.86 1.56
N PRO A 81 4.69 6.11 1.45
CA PRO A 81 3.54 6.25 2.35
C PRO A 81 3.79 5.71 3.76
N GLY A 82 4.91 5.03 3.99
CA GLY A 82 5.30 4.49 5.30
C GLY A 82 4.47 3.29 5.75
N LEU A 83 3.91 2.52 4.80
CA LEU A 83 3.07 1.37 5.10
C LEU A 83 3.90 0.16 5.58
N LYS A 84 3.39 -0.55 6.57
CA LYS A 84 3.86 -1.88 6.96
C LYS A 84 3.59 -2.89 5.84
N PRO A 85 4.30 -4.04 5.81
CA PRO A 85 4.11 -5.05 4.77
C PRO A 85 2.63 -5.48 4.58
N ASN A 86 1.95 -5.81 5.68
CA ASN A 86 0.55 -6.24 5.68
C ASN A 86 -0.43 -5.12 5.27
N GLU A 87 -0.14 -3.87 5.62
CA GLU A 87 -0.93 -2.71 5.18
C GLU A 87 -0.78 -2.48 3.67
N ALA A 88 0.45 -2.60 3.15
CA ALA A 88 0.72 -2.46 1.71
C ALA A 88 0.04 -3.56 0.88
N GLU A 89 0.06 -4.80 1.36
CA GLU A 89 -0.69 -5.92 0.78
C GLU A 89 -2.19 -5.61 0.75
N ALA A 90 -2.77 -5.23 1.89
CA ALA A 90 -4.19 -4.93 1.99
C ALA A 90 -4.62 -3.76 1.07
N VAL A 91 -3.81 -2.70 0.99
CA VAL A 91 -4.08 -1.55 0.11
C VAL A 91 -3.92 -1.92 -1.37
N ALA A 92 -2.89 -2.70 -1.74
CA ALA A 92 -2.70 -3.13 -3.12
C ALA A 92 -3.89 -3.96 -3.61
N LYS A 93 -4.36 -4.90 -2.78
CA LYS A 93 -5.56 -5.69 -3.06
C LYS A 93 -6.79 -4.81 -3.20
N TYR A 94 -7.03 -3.89 -2.25
CA TYR A 94 -8.15 -2.94 -2.33
C TYR A 94 -8.13 -2.10 -3.61
N LEU A 95 -6.95 -1.63 -4.03
CA LEU A 95 -6.79 -0.85 -5.26
C LEU A 95 -7.20 -1.65 -6.50
N LEU A 96 -6.74 -2.90 -6.61
CA LEU A 96 -7.03 -3.78 -7.74
C LEU A 96 -8.50 -4.21 -7.77
N GLU A 97 -9.09 -4.56 -6.62
CA GLU A 97 -10.51 -4.89 -6.51
C GLU A 97 -11.39 -3.71 -6.93
N THR A 98 -11.12 -2.53 -6.37
CA THR A 98 -11.88 -1.31 -6.71
C THR A 98 -11.69 -0.91 -8.17
N TYR A 99 -10.50 -1.08 -8.73
CA TYR A 99 -10.25 -0.88 -10.16
C TYR A 99 -11.08 -1.84 -11.03
N ASN A 100 -11.13 -3.12 -10.68
CA ASN A 100 -11.92 -4.12 -11.41
C ASN A 100 -13.42 -3.84 -11.35
N GLU A 101 -13.90 -3.26 -10.24
CA GLU A 101 -15.28 -2.80 -10.13
C GLU A 101 -15.57 -1.58 -11.00
N LYS A 102 -14.63 -0.62 -11.06
CA LYS A 102 -14.78 0.66 -11.79
C LYS A 102 -14.47 0.59 -13.28
N LYS A 103 -13.81 -0.48 -13.75
CA LYS A 103 -13.55 -0.73 -15.18
C LYS A 103 -14.81 -1.14 -15.95
N LYS A 104 -15.85 -1.62 -15.24
CA LYS A 104 -17.16 -1.95 -15.81
C LYS A 104 -17.94 -0.68 -16.16
#